data_AF-A0A952XJS5-F1
#
_entry.id   AF-A0A952XJS5-F1
#
_cell.length_a   1.000
_cell.length_b   1.000
_cell.length_c   1.000
_cell.angle_alpha   90.00
_cell.angle_beta   90.00
_cell.angle_gamma   90.00
#
_symmetry.space_group_name_H-M   'P 1'
#
loop_
_entity.id
_entity.type
_entity.pdbx_description
1 polymer ?
#
loop_
_entity_poly.entity_id
_entity_poly.type
_entity_poly.pdbx_seq_one_letter_code
_entity_poly.pdbx_strand_id
1 'polypeptide(L)' 'MDTAKIALAVTATLALAGCGTQMGDRLASGAMIGAGAGAIAGGGGVLPGAIIGAAVGGLVAPDKVNLGEPLWR' A
#
# COMPACT_ATOMS: atom_id res chain seq x y z
N MET A 1 26.93 5.97 1.39
CA MET A 1 25.50 5.80 1.11
C MET A 1 25.07 4.54 1.80
N ASP A 2 24.24 4.65 2.83
CA ASP A 2 23.91 3.52 3.70
C ASP A 2 23.01 2.55 2.96
N THR A 3 23.42 1.29 2.84
CA THR A 3 22.71 0.22 2.12
C THR A 3 21.25 0.09 2.54
N ALA A 4 20.96 0.38 3.83
CA ALA A 4 19.61 0.43 4.39
C ALA A 4 18.71 1.52 3.76
N LYS A 5 19.27 2.69 3.42
CA LYS A 5 18.52 3.78 2.78
C LYS A 5 18.15 3.44 1.34
N ILE A 6 19.04 2.74 0.64
CA ILE A 6 18.79 2.25 -0.73
C ILE A 6 17.71 1.17 -0.71
N ALA A 7 17.78 0.22 0.23
CA ALA A 7 16.76 -0.82 0.38
C ALA A 7 15.37 -0.22 0.66
N LEU A 8 15.27 0.74 1.58
CA LEU A 8 14.02 1.43 1.88
C LEU A 8 13.45 2.18 0.66
N ALA A 9 14.30 2.88 -0.08
CA ALA A 9 13.88 3.61 -1.28
C ALA A 9 13.37 2.67 -2.39
N VAL A 10 14.03 1.52 -2.57
CA VAL A 10 13.62 0.49 -3.54
C VAL A 10 12.29 -0.15 -3.11
N THR A 11 12.12 -0.54 -1.85
CA THR A 11 10.84 -1.09 -1.39
C THR A 11 9.71 -0.07 -1.50
N ALA A 12 9.99 1.22 -1.26
CA ALA A 12 9.01 2.28 -1.42
C ALA A 12 8.57 2.48 -2.88
N THR A 13 9.49 2.43 -3.85
CA THR A 13 9.14 2.56 -5.27
C THR A 13 8.43 1.32 -5.81
N LEU A 14 8.80 0.12 -5.36
CA LEU A 14 8.07 -1.10 -5.70
C LEU A 14 6.68 -1.16 -5.06
N ALA A 15 6.52 -0.67 -3.83
CA ALA A 15 5.21 -0.54 -3.18
C ALA A 15 4.31 0.48 -3.92
N LEU A 16 4.90 1.56 -4.45
CA LEU A 16 4.18 2.54 -5.28
C LEU A 16 3.77 1.93 -6.63
N ALA A 17 4.62 1.11 -7.26
CA ALA A 17 4.31 0.43 -8.50
C ALA A 17 3.30 -0.73 -8.32
N GLY A 18 3.31 -1.38 -7.16
CA GLY A 18 2.43 -2.49 -6.79
C GLY A 18 1.05 -2.08 -6.27
N CYS A 19 0.82 -0.81 -5.95
CA CYS A 19 -0.51 -0.26 -5.62
C CYS A 19 -1.37 -0.05 -6.89
N GLY A 20 -1.39 -1.07 -7.76
CA GLY A 20 -1.93 -1.06 -9.12
C GLY A 20 -3.36 -0.54 -9.23
N THR A 21 -3.84 -0.36 -10.46
CA THR A 21 -5.19 0.18 -10.70
C THR A 21 -6.29 -0.83 -10.47
N GLN A 22 -5.94 -2.11 -10.28
CA GLN A 22 -6.88 -3.20 -10.11
C GLN A 22 -7.28 -3.36 -8.64
N MET A 23 -8.59 -3.58 -8.41
CA MET A 23 -9.18 -3.63 -7.06
C MET A 23 -8.49 -4.66 -6.14
N GLY A 24 -8.08 -5.81 -6.67
CA GLY A 24 -7.40 -6.87 -5.91
C GLY A 24 -6.04 -6.45 -5.36
N ASP A 25 -5.21 -5.78 -6.17
CA ASP A 25 -3.89 -5.30 -5.77
C ASP A 25 -4.00 -4.22 -4.69
N ARG A 26 -5.01 -3.35 -4.78
CA ARG A 26 -5.28 -2.31 -3.78
C ARG A 26 -5.80 -2.87 -2.47
N LEU A 27 -6.61 -3.91 -2.53
CA LEU A 27 -7.15 -4.58 -1.35
C LEU A 27 -6.04 -5.34 -0.61
N ALA A 28 -5.20 -6.08 -1.34
CA ALA A 28 -4.06 -6.78 -0.76
C ALA A 28 -2.98 -5.82 -0.22
N SER A 29 -2.63 -4.78 -0.99
CA SER A 29 -1.64 -3.79 -0.57
C SER A 29 -2.14 -2.95 0.61
N GLY A 30 -3.40 -2.53 0.57
CA GLY A 30 -4.06 -1.84 1.68
C GLY A 30 -4.09 -2.68 2.95
N ALA A 31 -4.39 -3.98 2.82
CA ALA A 31 -4.35 -4.91 3.95
C ALA A 31 -2.95 -5.01 4.56
N MET A 32 -1.91 -5.17 3.74
CA MET A 32 -0.54 -5.28 4.26
C MET A 32 -0.06 -3.99 4.92
N ILE A 33 -0.34 -2.83 4.31
CA ILE A 33 0.06 -1.53 4.87
C ILE A 33 -0.66 -1.28 6.19
N GLY A 34 -1.97 -1.53 6.24
CA GLY A 34 -2.76 -1.39 7.45
C GLY A 34 -2.34 -2.39 8.54
N ALA A 35 -2.00 -3.62 8.17
CA ALA A 35 -1.45 -4.63 9.07
C ALA A 35 -0.10 -4.19 9.66
N GLY A 36 0.79 -3.69 8.82
CA GLY A 36 2.11 -3.20 9.23
C GLY A 36 2.02 -1.99 10.16
N ALA A 37 1.16 -1.02 9.83
CA ALA A 37 0.88 0.13 10.69
C ALA A 37 0.29 -0.31 12.05
N GLY A 38 -0.66 -1.25 12.01
CA GLY A 38 -1.26 -1.85 13.20
C GLY A 38 -0.29 -2.67 14.06
N ALA A 39 0.72 -3.29 13.43
CA ALA A 39 1.81 -3.97 14.13
C ALA A 39 2.66 -2.99 14.93
N ILE A 40 3.08 -1.90 14.29
CA ILE A 40 3.92 -0.85 14.89
C ILE A 40 3.17 -0.12 16.00
N ALA A 41 1.87 0.13 15.82
CA ALA A 41 1.06 0.88 16.77
C ALA A 41 0.74 0.11 18.07
N GLY A 42 0.98 -1.21 18.14
CA GLY A 42 0.78 -1.96 19.39
C GLY A 42 0.45 -3.44 19.26
N GLY A 43 0.75 -4.08 18.12
CA GLY A 43 0.60 -5.53 17.91
C GLY A 43 -0.84 -6.04 17.79
N GLY A 44 -1.76 -5.60 18.65
CA GLY A 44 -3.20 -5.89 18.55
C GLY A 44 -3.89 -5.18 17.38
N GLY A 45 -3.21 -4.18 16.80
CA GLY A 45 -3.71 -3.42 15.65
C GLY A 45 -3.54 -4.13 14.31
N VAL A 46 -2.83 -5.25 14.22
CA VAL A 46 -2.50 -5.91 12.95
C VAL A 46 -3.75 -6.33 12.19
N LEU A 47 -4.65 -7.07 12.83
CA LEU A 47 -5.87 -7.55 12.21
C LEU A 47 -6.88 -6.43 11.90
N PRO A 48 -7.23 -5.53 12.84
CA PRO A 48 -8.11 -4.42 12.51
C PRO A 48 -7.49 -3.44 11.51
N GLY A 49 -6.17 -3.20 11.60
CA GLY A 49 -5.43 -2.39 10.64
C GLY A 49 -5.44 -3.02 9.25
N ALA A 50 -5.27 -4.34 9.14
CA ALA A 50 -5.38 -5.06 7.87
C ALA A 50 -6.78 -4.90 7.26
N ILE A 51 -7.83 -5.07 8.06
CA ILE A 51 -9.21 -4.95 7.59
C ILE A 51 -9.51 -3.52 7.13
N ILE A 52 -9.14 -2.52 7.93
CA ILE A 52 -9.35 -1.10 7.61
C ILE A 52 -8.54 -0.72 6.37
N GLY A 53 -7.28 -1.12 6.29
CA GLY A 53 -6.41 -0.83 5.15
C GLY A 53 -6.91 -1.50 3.87
N ALA A 54 -7.38 -2.75 3.94
CA ALA A 54 -8.00 -3.45 2.82
C ALA A 54 -9.29 -2.76 2.35
N ALA A 55 -10.14 -2.36 3.30
CA ALA A 55 -11.38 -1.66 3.02
C ALA A 55 -11.11 -0.31 2.35
N VAL A 56 -10.18 0.50 2.87
CA VAL A 56 -9.82 1.78 2.25
C VAL A 56 -9.19 1.57 0.87
N GLY A 57 -8.30 0.58 0.72
CA GLY A 57 -7.68 0.25 -0.57
C GLY A 57 -8.68 -0.23 -1.62
N GLY A 58 -9.71 -0.99 -1.22
CA GLY A 58 -10.72 -1.52 -2.12
C GLY A 58 -11.91 -0.59 -2.39
N LEU A 59 -12.31 0.23 -1.41
CA LEU A 59 -13.50 1.08 -1.50
C LEU A 59 -13.21 2.46 -2.11
N VAL A 60 -11.97 2.93 -2.05
CA VAL A 60 -11.60 4.21 -2.64
C VAL A 60 -11.39 4.03 -4.13
N ALA A 61 -12.33 4.61 -4.90
CA ALA A 61 -12.34 4.50 -6.34
C ALA A 61 -11.05 5.09 -6.97
N PRO A 62 -10.46 4.40 -7.96
CA PRO A 62 -9.16 4.79 -8.52
C PRO A 62 -9.19 6.18 -9.16
N ASP A 63 -10.31 6.61 -9.74
CA ASP A 63 -10.48 7.96 -10.33
C ASP A 63 -10.32 9.11 -9.32
N LYS A 64 -10.40 8.84 -8.02
CA LYS A 64 -10.18 9.84 -6.96
C LYS A 64 -8.70 10.05 -6.61
N VAL A 65 -7.83 9.09 -6.93
CA VAL A 65 -6.43 9.05 -6.43
C VAL A 65 -5.42 8.68 -7.53
N ASN A 66 -5.88 8.38 -8.74
CA ASN A 66 -5.03 7.97 -9.85
C ASN A 66 -4.87 9.15 -10.81
N LEU A 67 -3.62 9.59 -10.99
CA LEU A 67 -3.24 10.79 -11.78
C LEU A 67 -3.34 10.58 -13.31
N GLY A 68 -4.14 9.60 -13.76
CA GLY A 68 -4.25 9.16 -15.15
C GLY A 68 -3.40 7.91 -15.46
N GLU A 69 -3.58 7.36 -16.66
CA GLU A 69 -2.75 6.24 -17.12
C GLU A 69 -1.33 6.73 -17.44
N PRO A 70 -0.29 6.01 -16.99
CA PRO A 70 1.09 6.41 -17.24
C PRO A 70 1.39 6.39 -18.74
N LEU A 71 2.00 7.47 -19.24
CA LEU A 71 2.35 7.64 -20.66
C LEU A 71 3.35 6.60 -21.19
N TRP A 72 4.02 5.87 -20.31
CA TRP A 72 5.12 4.95 -20.62
C TRP A 72 4.72 3.47 -20.63
N ARG A 73 3.43 3.18 -20.86
CA ARG A 73 2.97 1.79 -21.00
C ARG A 73 3.62 1.10 -22.20
#